data_AF-A0A6N9GVJ0-F1
#
_entry.id   AF-A0A6N9GVJ0-F1
#
_cell.length_a   1.000
_cell.length_b   1.000
_cell.length_c   1.000
_cell.angle_alpha   90.00
_cell.angle_beta   90.00
_cell.angle_gamma   90.00
#
_symmetry.space_group_name_H-M   'P 1'
#
loop_
_entity.id
_entity.type
_entity.pdbx_description
1 polymer ?
#
loop_
_entity_poly.entity_id
_entity_poly.type
_entity_poly.pdbx_seq_one_letter_code
_entity_poly.pdbx_strand_id
1 'polypeptide(L)'
;MTNRKAPKRRGKIQLIDARESWIKMGKSLGNKRKQISEEQIAELTRLYGAFEDSDDPRVKTFLNESFGFLRITVERPLQLRWEITTDTLAAVAAGRKVAKLRVEDRDLLLDKLRAIYGAEYSTEKAVKSVVQDAVVSVMGAKPTALVNGVTADLSVRDPDAPVIIDPKGNPKPDPTLRDHENVPLPTNRVTFEPDTTDRLGTLEYQSAIDDYLRTEVQPYVPDAWQDPSKTKIGYEIPLTRHFYTHTPPRSLHEIDAEIKNLDSEIRALFSNMTK
;
A
#
# COMPACT_ATOMS: atom_id res chain seq x y z
N MET A 1 26.42 16.30 10.18
CA MET A 1 25.36 16.94 10.99
C MET A 1 25.44 16.41 12.42
N THR A 2 25.28 17.25 13.44
CA THR A 2 25.19 16.79 14.84
C THR A 2 23.71 16.72 15.26
N ASN A 3 23.29 15.68 15.95
CA ASN A 3 21.91 15.53 16.45
C ASN A 3 21.63 16.35 17.73
N ARG A 4 22.44 17.38 18.02
CA ARG A 4 22.31 18.21 19.22
C ARG A 4 21.23 19.28 19.01
N LYS A 5 19.99 18.97 19.38
CA LYS A 5 18.90 19.95 19.45
C LYS A 5 18.88 20.66 20.81
N ALA A 6 18.61 21.97 20.80
CA ALA A 6 18.31 22.76 21.99
C ALA A 6 17.12 22.16 22.77
N PRO A 7 17.05 22.29 24.11
CA PRO A 7 16.00 21.65 24.92
C PRO A 7 14.58 21.89 24.39
N LYS A 8 14.25 23.14 24.01
CA LYS A 8 12.92 23.50 23.49
C LYS A 8 12.54 22.81 22.16
N ARG A 9 13.52 22.30 21.40
CA ARG A 9 13.34 21.64 20.09
C ARG A 9 13.40 20.12 20.12
N ARG A 10 13.70 19.52 21.28
CA ARG A 10 13.78 18.05 21.40
C ARG A 10 12.38 17.44 21.28
N GLY A 11 12.25 16.36 20.50
CA GLY A 11 10.96 15.71 20.24
C GLY A 11 10.04 16.46 19.28
N LYS A 12 10.51 17.54 18.66
CA LYS A 12 9.72 18.38 17.76
C LYS A 12 10.36 18.51 16.37
N ILE A 13 9.50 18.77 15.40
CA ILE A 13 9.80 19.04 14.01
C ILE A 13 9.22 20.40 13.66
N GLN A 14 10.05 21.28 13.10
CA GLN A 14 9.61 22.55 12.53
C GLN A 14 9.62 22.40 11.01
N LEU A 15 8.48 22.68 10.37
CA LEU A 15 8.36 22.80 8.93
C LEU A 15 8.23 24.29 8.58
N ILE A 16 8.95 24.73 7.54
CA ILE A 16 8.92 26.10 7.03
C ILE A 16 8.62 26.05 5.53
N ASP A 17 7.52 26.66 5.10
CA ASP A 17 7.17 26.78 3.69
C ASP A 17 7.92 27.93 3.03
N ALA A 18 8.91 27.57 2.22
CA ALA A 18 9.73 28.51 1.45
C ALA A 18 9.43 28.46 -0.06
N ARG A 19 8.31 27.87 -0.51
CA ARG A 19 8.00 27.69 -1.94
C ARG A 19 7.99 29.01 -2.72
N GLU A 20 7.47 30.07 -2.10
CA GLU A 20 7.42 31.43 -2.66
C GLU A 20 8.58 32.34 -2.23
N SER A 21 9.57 31.81 -1.52
CA SER A 21 10.76 32.55 -1.10
C SER A 21 11.85 32.48 -2.18
N TRP A 22 11.62 33.15 -3.30
CA TRP A 22 12.59 33.25 -4.38
C TRP A 22 12.51 34.59 -5.11
N ILE A 23 13.59 34.94 -5.81
CA ILE A 23 13.64 35.99 -6.83
C ILE A 23 14.07 35.37 -8.16
N LYS A 24 13.64 35.98 -9.27
CA LYS A 24 14.04 35.54 -10.61
C LYS A 24 15.53 35.78 -10.79
N MET A 25 16.25 34.79 -11.29
CA MET A 25 17.67 34.94 -11.60
C MET A 25 17.86 35.87 -12.80
N GLY A 26 18.87 36.73 -12.76
CA GLY A 26 19.22 37.59 -13.90
C GLY A 26 19.67 36.80 -15.14
N LYS A 27 20.35 35.66 -14.94
CA LYS A 27 20.72 34.71 -16.00
C LYS A 27 20.31 33.29 -15.61
N SER A 28 19.55 32.64 -16.48
CA SER A 28 19.15 31.23 -16.33
C SER A 28 20.35 30.30 -16.40
N LEU A 29 20.38 29.24 -15.59
CA LEU A 29 21.33 28.14 -15.70
C LEU A 29 20.57 26.85 -16.04
N GLY A 30 20.39 26.59 -17.33
CA GLY A 30 19.51 25.54 -17.82
C GLY A 30 18.07 25.74 -17.31
N ASN A 31 17.55 24.76 -16.57
CA ASN A 31 16.21 24.83 -15.96
C ASN A 31 16.18 25.60 -14.62
N LYS A 32 17.33 25.96 -14.05
CA LYS A 32 17.40 26.76 -12.82
C LYS A 32 17.19 28.24 -13.15
N ARG A 33 16.08 28.81 -12.68
CA ARG A 33 15.64 30.20 -12.97
C ARG A 33 15.31 31.03 -11.73
N LYS A 34 15.38 30.42 -10.54
CA LYS A 34 15.01 31.00 -9.25
C LYS A 34 16.20 30.92 -8.30
N GLN A 35 16.38 31.95 -7.47
CA GLN A 35 17.36 31.97 -6.39
C GLN A 35 16.72 32.56 -5.12
N ILE A 36 17.24 32.23 -3.95
CA ILE A 36 16.82 32.85 -2.68
C ILE A 36 17.73 34.06 -2.45
N SER A 37 17.14 35.25 -2.22
CA SER A 37 17.92 36.46 -1.94
C SER A 37 18.47 36.48 -0.51
N GLU A 38 19.41 37.39 -0.21
CA GLU A 38 19.95 37.54 1.16
C GLU A 38 18.85 37.93 2.16
N GLU A 39 17.92 38.79 1.74
CA GLU A 39 16.76 39.19 2.55
C GLU A 39 15.84 37.99 2.83
N GLN A 40 15.62 37.14 1.82
CA GLN A 40 14.82 35.92 1.97
C GLN A 40 15.53 34.90 2.87
N ILE A 41 16.86 34.77 2.80
CA ILE A 41 17.65 33.93 3.70
C ILE A 41 17.53 34.45 5.14
N ALA A 42 17.66 35.76 5.35
CA ALA A 42 17.52 36.38 6.66
C ALA A 42 16.13 36.14 7.27
N GLU A 43 15.09 36.30 6.46
CA GLU A 43 13.70 36.05 6.88
C GLU A 43 13.46 34.57 7.23
N LEU A 44 13.88 33.63 6.37
CA LEU A 44 13.76 32.20 6.67
C LEU A 44 14.55 31.80 7.92
N THR A 45 15.71 32.42 8.15
CA THR A 45 16.52 32.21 9.35
C THR A 45 15.82 32.75 10.60
N ARG A 46 15.15 33.91 10.49
CA ARG A 46 14.33 34.49 11.56
C ARG A 46 13.15 33.58 11.90
N LEU A 47 12.41 33.11 10.91
CA LEU A 47 11.30 32.14 11.10
C LEU A 47 11.78 30.83 11.74
N TYR A 48 12.92 30.31 11.27
CA TYR A 48 13.55 29.16 11.90
C TYR A 48 13.85 29.45 13.37
N GLY A 49 14.50 30.57 13.69
CA GLY A 49 14.85 30.97 15.06
C GLY A 49 13.66 31.12 16.00
N ALA A 50 12.58 31.77 15.52
CA ALA A 50 11.35 32.00 16.27
C ALA A 50 10.67 30.69 16.70
N PHE A 51 10.72 29.65 15.86
CA PHE A 51 10.20 28.32 16.22
C PHE A 51 8.71 28.34 16.59
N GLU A 52 8.37 28.04 17.85
CA GLU A 52 6.99 28.08 18.36
C GLU A 52 6.51 29.50 18.67
N ASP A 53 7.41 30.47 18.73
CA ASP A 53 7.09 31.88 18.98
C ASP A 53 6.64 32.61 17.67
N SER A 54 6.41 31.87 16.59
CA SER A 54 6.04 32.39 15.27
C SER A 54 4.59 32.10 14.94
N ASP A 55 3.79 33.14 14.75
CA ASP A 55 2.41 33.06 14.24
C ASP A 55 2.35 33.04 12.69
N ASP A 56 3.49 33.02 12.01
CA ASP A 56 3.56 33.00 10.56
C ASP A 56 2.97 31.68 9.99
N PRO A 57 2.00 31.73 9.06
CA PRO A 57 1.35 30.53 8.51
C PRO A 57 2.30 29.60 7.75
N ARG A 58 3.48 30.09 7.35
CA ARG A 58 4.55 29.29 6.73
C ARG A 58 5.27 28.41 7.74
N VAL A 59 5.13 28.67 9.05
CA VAL A 59 5.78 27.90 10.11
C VAL A 59 4.76 26.98 10.77
N LYS A 60 5.07 25.68 10.81
CA LYS A 60 4.29 24.69 11.54
C LYS A 60 5.20 23.83 12.40
N THR A 61 4.81 23.62 13.65
CA THR A 61 5.55 22.79 14.60
C THR A 61 4.72 21.56 14.96
N PHE A 62 5.37 20.40 14.92
CA PHE A 62 4.76 19.11 15.19
C PHE A 62 5.61 18.32 16.19
N LEU A 63 4.99 17.31 16.81
CA LEU A 63 5.73 16.29 17.53
C LEU A 63 6.38 15.33 16.53
N ASN A 64 7.42 14.61 16.95
CA ASN A 64 8.06 13.61 16.09
C ASN A 64 7.06 12.53 15.63
N GLU A 65 6.19 12.12 16.54
CA GLU A 65 5.20 11.06 16.39
C GLU A 65 4.08 11.44 15.41
N SER A 66 3.86 12.74 15.17
CA SER A 66 2.82 13.24 14.25
C SER A 66 3.00 12.77 12.81
N PHE A 67 4.20 12.32 12.44
CA PHE A 67 4.53 11.81 11.11
C PHE A 67 4.77 10.31 11.10
N GLY A 68 4.75 9.66 12.26
CA GLY A 68 5.01 8.25 12.37
C GLY A 68 3.73 7.43 12.20
N PHE A 69 3.90 6.21 11.70
CA PHE A 69 2.83 5.22 11.61
C PHE A 69 3.40 3.81 11.79
N LEU A 70 2.53 2.87 12.18
CA LEU A 70 2.77 1.44 12.13
C LEU A 70 2.27 0.95 10.78
N ARG A 71 3.20 0.56 9.91
CA ARG A 71 2.85 -0.17 8.70
C ARG A 71 2.61 -1.63 9.10
N ILE A 72 1.35 -2.01 9.16
CA ILE A 72 0.95 -3.39 9.47
C ILE A 72 0.73 -4.17 8.18
N THR A 73 0.90 -5.49 8.26
CA THR A 73 0.44 -6.41 7.22
C THR A 73 -0.87 -7.01 7.68
N VAL A 74 -1.91 -6.79 6.89
CA VAL A 74 -3.24 -7.38 7.10
C VAL A 74 -3.31 -8.62 6.22
N GLU A 75 -3.44 -9.77 6.87
CA GLU A 75 -3.58 -11.06 6.23
C GLU A 75 -5.06 -11.48 6.21
N ARG A 76 -5.43 -12.25 5.20
CA ARG A 76 -6.75 -12.84 5.02
C ARG A 76 -6.61 -14.35 4.83
N PRO A 77 -7.61 -15.14 5.22
CA PRO A 77 -7.49 -16.58 5.17
C PRO A 77 -7.45 -17.07 3.71
N LEU A 78 -6.62 -18.07 3.48
CA LEU A 78 -6.63 -18.83 2.25
C LEU A 78 -7.85 -19.74 2.23
N GLN A 79 -8.73 -19.52 1.27
CA GLN A 79 -9.93 -20.34 1.04
C GLN A 79 -9.86 -20.92 -0.36
N LEU A 80 -9.79 -22.25 -0.42
CA LEU A 80 -9.59 -23.00 -1.65
C LEU A 80 -10.60 -24.12 -1.74
N ARG A 81 -11.12 -24.30 -2.95
CA ARG A 81 -11.70 -25.56 -3.39
C ARG A 81 -10.87 -26.12 -4.53
N TRP A 82 -11.06 -27.38 -4.85
CA TRP A 82 -10.39 -28.02 -5.98
C TRP A 82 -11.44 -28.56 -6.92
N GLU A 83 -11.23 -28.34 -8.21
CA GLU A 83 -12.14 -28.78 -9.25
C GLU A 83 -11.36 -29.36 -10.42
N ILE A 84 -11.98 -30.30 -11.12
CA ILE A 84 -11.45 -30.84 -12.37
C ILE A 84 -12.25 -30.27 -13.53
N THR A 85 -11.80 -29.14 -14.05
CA THR A 85 -12.44 -28.42 -15.15
C THR A 85 -11.47 -28.24 -16.30
N THR A 86 -11.94 -27.67 -17.41
CA THR A 86 -11.08 -27.38 -18.56
C THR A 86 -9.93 -26.45 -18.15
N ASP A 87 -10.22 -25.46 -17.33
CA ASP A 87 -9.26 -24.44 -16.91
C ASP A 87 -8.23 -25.00 -15.94
N THR A 88 -8.64 -25.78 -14.93
CA THR A 88 -7.69 -26.39 -14.00
C THR A 88 -6.84 -27.47 -14.66
N LEU A 89 -7.38 -28.24 -15.62
CA LEU A 89 -6.58 -29.18 -16.42
C LEU A 89 -5.57 -28.45 -17.32
N ALA A 90 -5.93 -27.29 -17.88
CA ALA A 90 -5.00 -26.45 -18.63
C ALA A 90 -3.88 -25.90 -17.72
N ALA A 91 -4.23 -25.48 -16.49
CA ALA A 91 -3.25 -25.06 -15.48
C ALA A 91 -2.28 -26.20 -15.12
N VAL A 92 -2.79 -27.42 -14.89
CA VAL A 92 -1.97 -28.62 -14.66
C VAL A 92 -1.03 -28.89 -15.84
N ALA A 93 -1.52 -28.80 -17.08
CA ALA A 93 -0.71 -29.02 -18.27
C ALA A 93 0.43 -27.98 -18.41
N ALA A 94 0.17 -26.72 -18.05
CA ALA A 94 1.15 -25.64 -18.02
C ALA A 94 2.07 -25.68 -16.78
N GLY A 95 1.72 -26.47 -15.76
CA GLY A 95 2.42 -26.57 -14.49
C GLY A 95 3.88 -26.99 -14.65
N ARG A 96 4.81 -26.26 -14.01
CA ARG A 96 6.27 -26.48 -14.13
C ARG A 96 6.70 -27.92 -13.83
N LYS A 97 5.99 -28.63 -12.94
CA LYS A 97 6.31 -30.01 -12.57
C LYS A 97 5.87 -31.01 -13.64
N VAL A 98 4.69 -30.78 -14.21
CA VAL A 98 4.10 -31.60 -15.27
C VAL A 98 4.82 -31.38 -16.60
N ALA A 99 5.22 -30.14 -16.91
CA ALA A 99 5.98 -29.79 -18.10
C ALA A 99 7.38 -30.46 -18.19
N LYS A 100 7.89 -31.01 -17.08
CA LYS A 100 9.17 -31.76 -17.04
C LYS A 100 9.01 -33.25 -17.29
N LEU A 101 7.77 -33.75 -17.33
CA LEU A 101 7.51 -35.15 -17.63
C LEU A 101 7.74 -35.42 -19.11
N ARG A 102 7.92 -36.70 -19.45
CA ARG A 102 7.84 -37.14 -20.84
C ARG A 102 6.44 -36.86 -21.37
N VAL A 103 6.34 -36.60 -22.67
CA VAL A 103 5.08 -36.23 -23.32
C VAL A 103 4.01 -37.29 -23.08
N GLU A 104 4.39 -38.57 -23.16
CA GLU A 104 3.49 -39.71 -22.97
C GLU A 104 2.96 -39.78 -21.53
N ASP A 105 3.83 -39.58 -20.53
CA ASP A 105 3.45 -39.58 -19.11
C ASP A 105 2.56 -38.39 -18.77
N ARG A 106 2.85 -37.22 -19.35
CA ARG A 106 2.04 -36.01 -19.19
C ARG A 106 0.63 -36.23 -19.74
N ASP A 107 0.53 -36.73 -20.97
CA ASP A 107 -0.75 -36.89 -21.65
C ASP A 107 -1.60 -37.95 -20.94
N LEU A 108 -0.98 -39.06 -20.51
CA LEU A 108 -1.66 -40.08 -19.70
C LEU A 108 -2.15 -39.54 -18.36
N LEU A 109 -1.35 -38.71 -17.67
CA LEU A 109 -1.77 -38.06 -16.42
C LEU A 109 -2.98 -37.14 -16.64
N LEU A 110 -2.94 -36.32 -17.70
CA LEU A 110 -4.05 -35.42 -18.04
C LEU A 110 -5.31 -36.21 -18.41
N ASP A 111 -5.19 -37.34 -19.11
CA ASP A 111 -6.33 -38.21 -19.42
C ASP A 111 -6.93 -38.86 -18.18
N LYS A 112 -6.09 -39.29 -17.22
CA LYS A 112 -6.56 -39.81 -15.92
C LYS A 112 -7.33 -38.77 -15.13
N LEU A 113 -6.83 -37.54 -15.08
CA LEU A 113 -7.55 -36.45 -14.41
C LEU A 113 -8.82 -36.08 -15.19
N ARG A 114 -8.79 -36.05 -16.52
CA ARG A 114 -9.96 -35.78 -17.36
C ARG A 114 -11.07 -36.82 -17.20
N ALA A 115 -10.74 -38.06 -16.85
CA ALA A 115 -11.74 -39.10 -16.59
C ALA A 115 -12.67 -38.80 -15.39
N ILE A 116 -12.26 -37.89 -14.50
CA ILE A 116 -13.04 -37.41 -13.34
C ILE A 116 -13.45 -35.94 -13.50
N TYR A 117 -13.65 -35.50 -14.75
CA TYR A 117 -14.11 -34.15 -15.06
C TYR A 117 -15.40 -33.80 -14.31
N GLY A 118 -15.47 -32.57 -13.80
CA GLY A 118 -16.58 -32.07 -12.99
C GLY A 118 -16.53 -32.49 -11.52
N ALA A 119 -15.53 -33.27 -11.10
CA ALA A 119 -15.35 -33.57 -9.69
C ALA A 119 -14.88 -32.33 -8.91
N GLU A 120 -15.46 -32.14 -7.72
CA GLU A 120 -15.11 -31.06 -6.79
C GLU A 120 -14.71 -31.62 -5.43
N TYR A 121 -13.77 -30.95 -4.78
CA TYR A 121 -13.25 -31.31 -3.47
C TYR A 121 -13.10 -30.06 -2.59
N SER A 122 -13.56 -30.14 -1.34
CA SER A 122 -13.45 -29.05 -0.35
C SER A 122 -12.22 -29.14 0.55
N THR A 123 -11.40 -30.20 0.42
CA THR A 123 -10.20 -30.38 1.24
C THR A 123 -9.01 -30.83 0.41
N GLU A 124 -7.82 -30.29 0.72
CA GLU A 124 -6.57 -30.66 0.06
C GLU A 124 -6.32 -32.17 0.18
N LYS A 125 -6.66 -32.77 1.32
CA LYS A 125 -6.47 -34.21 1.57
C LYS A 125 -7.25 -35.07 0.56
N ALA A 126 -8.50 -34.72 0.26
CA ALA A 126 -9.35 -35.49 -0.63
C ALA A 126 -8.82 -35.47 -2.08
N VAL A 127 -8.58 -34.27 -2.62
CA VAL A 127 -8.02 -34.12 -3.98
C VAL A 127 -6.62 -34.74 -4.08
N LYS A 128 -5.79 -34.60 -3.04
CA LYS A 128 -4.42 -35.12 -3.05
C LYS A 128 -4.37 -36.64 -3.10
N SER A 129 -5.35 -37.32 -2.52
CA SER A 129 -5.49 -38.78 -2.65
C SER A 129 -5.72 -39.16 -4.11
N VAL A 130 -6.65 -38.48 -4.78
CA VAL A 130 -7.00 -38.73 -6.18
C VAL A 130 -5.84 -38.41 -7.13
N VAL A 131 -5.17 -37.28 -6.91
CA VAL A 131 -3.97 -36.90 -7.67
C VAL A 131 -2.85 -37.91 -7.44
N GLN A 132 -2.65 -38.37 -6.20
CA GLN A 132 -1.64 -39.37 -5.90
C GLN A 132 -1.90 -40.68 -6.66
N ASP A 133 -3.14 -41.17 -6.67
CA ASP A 133 -3.49 -42.40 -7.38
C ASP A 133 -3.27 -42.26 -8.88
N ALA A 134 -3.66 -41.12 -9.47
CA ALA A 134 -3.39 -40.80 -10.86
C ALA A 134 -1.89 -40.80 -11.16
N VAL A 135 -1.09 -40.09 -10.37
CA VAL A 135 0.37 -40.01 -10.54
C VAL A 135 1.04 -41.39 -10.39
N VAL A 136 0.66 -42.18 -9.40
CA VAL A 136 1.21 -43.54 -9.20
C VAL A 136 0.86 -44.46 -10.35
N SER A 137 -0.36 -44.35 -10.90
CA SER A 137 -0.77 -45.17 -12.05
C SER A 137 0.03 -44.89 -13.34
N VAL A 138 0.55 -43.67 -13.48
CA VAL A 138 1.36 -43.25 -14.63
C VAL A 138 2.84 -43.55 -14.41
N MET A 139 3.36 -43.22 -13.23
CA MET A 139 4.80 -43.21 -12.97
C MET A 139 5.30 -44.45 -12.22
N GLY A 140 4.41 -45.27 -11.66
CA GLY A 140 4.76 -46.37 -10.75
C GLY A 140 5.38 -45.90 -9.43
N ALA A 141 5.38 -44.60 -9.15
CA ALA A 141 6.00 -43.97 -7.99
C ALA A 141 5.18 -42.75 -7.53
N LYS A 142 5.50 -42.26 -6.33
CA LYS A 142 4.88 -41.06 -5.73
C LYS A 142 5.88 -39.91 -5.57
N PRO A 143 6.29 -39.21 -6.64
CA PRO A 143 7.11 -38.00 -6.49
C PRO A 143 6.31 -36.90 -5.78
N THR A 144 6.60 -36.65 -4.50
CA THR A 144 5.87 -35.67 -3.67
C THR A 144 5.79 -34.28 -4.30
N ALA A 145 6.86 -33.85 -4.99
CA ALA A 145 6.90 -32.55 -5.65
C ALA A 145 5.93 -32.45 -6.84
N LEU A 146 5.68 -33.55 -7.56
CA LEU A 146 4.72 -33.58 -8.66
C LEU A 146 3.30 -33.60 -8.10
N VAL A 147 3.02 -34.48 -7.13
CA VAL A 147 1.69 -34.57 -6.49
C VAL A 147 1.27 -33.22 -5.90
N ASN A 148 2.17 -32.56 -5.15
CA ASN A 148 1.89 -31.22 -4.60
C ASN A 148 1.70 -30.16 -5.69
N GLY A 149 2.47 -30.24 -6.79
CA GLY A 149 2.34 -29.32 -7.92
C GLY A 149 0.98 -29.43 -8.59
N VAL A 150 0.60 -30.65 -9.00
CA VAL A 150 -0.70 -30.91 -9.62
C VAL A 150 -1.85 -30.56 -8.68
N THR A 151 -1.74 -30.88 -7.38
CA THR A 151 -2.77 -30.50 -6.38
C THR A 151 -2.93 -28.99 -6.28
N ALA A 152 -1.83 -28.22 -6.36
CA ALA A 152 -1.89 -26.77 -6.34
C ALA A 152 -2.48 -26.20 -7.65
N ASP A 153 -2.12 -26.76 -8.80
CA ASP A 153 -2.62 -26.35 -10.11
C ASP A 153 -4.13 -26.63 -10.28
N LEU A 154 -4.68 -27.59 -9.52
CA LEU A 154 -6.12 -27.88 -9.45
C LEU A 154 -6.92 -27.00 -8.48
N SER A 155 -6.25 -26.14 -7.72
CA SER A 155 -6.91 -25.29 -6.72
C SER A 155 -7.52 -24.04 -7.34
N VAL A 156 -8.70 -23.68 -6.84
CA VAL A 156 -9.41 -22.46 -7.19
C VAL A 156 -9.70 -21.68 -5.92
N ARG A 157 -9.41 -20.38 -5.93
CA ARG A 157 -9.74 -19.48 -4.83
C ARG A 157 -11.24 -19.25 -4.80
N ASP A 158 -11.81 -19.42 -3.63
CA ASP A 158 -13.25 -19.30 -3.44
C ASP A 158 -13.52 -18.75 -2.03
N PRO A 159 -14.07 -17.51 -1.91
CA PRO A 159 -14.44 -16.91 -0.62
C PRO A 159 -15.49 -17.69 0.18
N ASP A 160 -16.21 -18.63 -0.43
CA ASP A 160 -17.19 -19.49 0.25
C ASP A 160 -16.59 -20.86 0.64
N ALA A 161 -15.37 -21.17 0.20
CA ALA A 161 -14.71 -22.42 0.55
C ALA A 161 -14.20 -22.43 2.01
N PRO A 162 -14.05 -23.62 2.62
CA PRO A 162 -13.46 -23.72 3.96
C PRO A 162 -12.06 -23.10 4.04
N VAL A 163 -11.77 -22.44 5.16
CA VAL A 163 -10.46 -21.89 5.46
C VAL A 163 -9.41 -23.00 5.56
N ILE A 164 -8.30 -22.82 4.86
CA ILE A 164 -7.17 -23.72 4.93
C ILE A 164 -6.36 -23.43 6.19
N ILE A 165 -6.34 -24.39 7.11
CA ILE A 165 -5.59 -24.33 8.36
C ILE A 165 -4.21 -24.97 8.24
N ASP A 166 -3.25 -24.47 9.01
CA ASP A 166 -1.94 -25.07 9.21
C ASP A 166 -2.00 -26.22 10.26
N PRO A 167 -0.93 -27.02 10.41
CA PRO A 167 -0.88 -28.09 11.43
C PRO A 167 -1.02 -27.62 12.88
N LYS A 168 -0.89 -26.31 13.15
CA LYS A 168 -1.03 -25.70 14.47
C LYS A 168 -2.45 -25.18 14.71
N GLY A 169 -3.34 -25.29 13.72
CA GLY A 169 -4.73 -24.82 13.79
C GLY A 169 -4.92 -23.35 13.37
N ASN A 170 -3.88 -22.67 12.88
CA ASN A 170 -4.01 -21.28 12.43
C ASN A 170 -4.44 -21.21 10.96
N PRO A 171 -5.27 -20.23 10.57
CA PRO A 171 -5.53 -19.94 9.16
C PRO A 171 -4.23 -19.67 8.40
N LYS A 172 -4.08 -20.26 7.22
CA LYS A 172 -2.99 -19.88 6.30
C LYS A 172 -3.33 -18.55 5.63
N PRO A 173 -2.36 -17.63 5.48
CA PRO A 173 -2.60 -16.39 4.75
C PRO A 173 -2.74 -16.64 3.25
N ASP A 174 -3.64 -15.91 2.57
CA ASP A 174 -3.64 -15.77 1.12
C ASP A 174 -2.74 -14.60 0.68
N PRO A 175 -1.57 -14.85 0.06
CA PRO A 175 -0.67 -13.78 -0.34
C PRO A 175 -1.24 -12.82 -1.40
N THR A 176 -2.31 -13.21 -2.11
CA THR A 176 -2.93 -12.35 -3.13
C THR A 176 -4.00 -11.41 -2.60
N LEU A 177 -4.48 -11.67 -1.38
CA LEU A 177 -5.41 -10.81 -0.66
C LEU A 177 -4.73 -10.09 0.51
N ARG A 178 -3.39 -10.13 0.54
CA ARG A 178 -2.59 -9.45 1.56
C ARG A 178 -2.57 -7.95 1.29
N ASP A 179 -2.92 -7.20 2.33
CA ASP A 179 -2.94 -5.75 2.29
C ASP A 179 -2.01 -5.13 3.35
N HIS A 180 -1.84 -3.82 3.24
CA HIS A 180 -1.03 -3.05 4.16
C HIS A 180 -1.77 -1.81 4.62
N GLU A 181 -1.84 -1.64 5.93
CA GLU A 181 -2.48 -0.50 6.57
C GLU A 181 -1.44 0.35 7.31
N ASN A 182 -1.69 1.65 7.38
CA ASN A 182 -0.86 2.59 8.13
C ASN A 182 -1.63 3.06 9.36
N VAL A 183 -1.34 2.45 10.52
CA VAL A 183 -1.95 2.82 11.80
C VAL A 183 -1.18 4.00 12.40
N PRO A 184 -1.84 5.09 12.83
CA PRO A 184 -1.16 6.18 13.52
C PRO A 184 -0.39 5.70 14.76
N LEU A 185 0.76 6.30 15.06
CA LEU A 185 1.48 6.00 16.29
C LEU A 185 0.66 6.38 17.54
N PRO A 186 0.79 5.64 18.65
CA PRO A 186 0.28 6.07 19.95
C PRO A 186 0.83 7.45 20.34
N THR A 187 0.06 8.24 21.09
CA THR A 187 0.41 9.64 21.44
C THR A 187 1.57 9.77 22.44
N ASN A 188 2.15 8.66 22.89
CA ASN A 188 3.26 8.65 23.84
C ASN A 188 4.52 9.26 23.21
N ARG A 189 5.32 9.98 24.02
CA ARG A 189 6.61 10.49 23.53
C ARG A 189 7.58 9.35 23.26
N VAL A 190 8.13 9.36 22.07
CA VAL A 190 9.01 8.33 21.54
C VAL A 190 10.45 8.81 21.62
N THR A 191 11.31 8.01 22.24
CA THR A 191 12.75 8.20 22.18
C THR A 191 13.28 7.50 20.93
N PHE A 192 14.33 8.01 20.29
CA PHE A 192 14.93 7.26 19.18
C PHE A 192 15.59 5.98 19.72
N GLU A 193 15.25 4.84 19.12
CA GLU A 193 15.87 3.54 19.40
C GLU A 193 16.29 2.91 18.06
N PRO A 194 17.51 2.36 17.95
CA PRO A 194 17.96 1.67 16.74
C PRO A 194 17.14 0.41 16.43
N ASP A 195 16.73 -0.31 17.47
CA ASP A 195 15.84 -1.47 17.38
C ASP A 195 14.52 -1.12 18.06
N THR A 196 13.41 -1.35 17.35
CA THR A 196 12.06 -0.99 17.81
C THR A 196 11.25 -2.22 18.19
N THR A 197 11.86 -3.41 18.20
CA THR A 197 11.19 -4.69 18.46
C THR A 197 10.50 -4.68 19.82
N ASP A 198 11.21 -4.28 20.88
CA ASP A 198 10.64 -4.22 22.24
C ASP A 198 9.46 -3.24 22.32
N ARG A 199 9.56 -2.12 21.60
CA ARG A 199 8.51 -1.11 21.53
C ARG A 199 7.24 -1.63 20.86
N LEU A 200 7.36 -2.35 19.75
CA LEU A 200 6.21 -2.97 19.07
C LEU A 200 5.51 -4.01 19.97
N GLY A 201 6.24 -4.60 20.92
CA GLY A 201 5.71 -5.52 21.93
C GLY A 201 4.98 -4.85 23.10
N THR A 202 4.99 -3.52 23.20
CA THR A 202 4.32 -2.81 24.31
C THR A 202 2.81 -2.81 24.14
N LEU A 203 2.10 -2.77 25.28
CA LEU A 203 0.64 -2.79 25.32
C LEU A 203 0.03 -1.64 24.51
N GLU A 204 0.65 -0.46 24.54
CA GLU A 204 0.15 0.73 23.86
C GLU A 204 0.20 0.58 22.33
N TYR A 205 1.26 -0.05 21.80
CA TYR A 205 1.40 -0.29 20.37
C TYR A 205 0.50 -1.43 19.90
N GLN A 206 0.40 -2.50 20.69
CA GLN A 206 -0.51 -3.62 20.40
C GLN A 206 -1.97 -3.15 20.40
N SER A 207 -2.39 -2.41 21.44
CA SER A 207 -3.75 -1.90 21.53
C SER A 207 -4.09 -0.95 20.38
N ALA A 208 -3.15 -0.11 19.94
CA ALA A 208 -3.38 0.77 18.79
C ALA A 208 -3.62 -0.02 17.49
N ILE A 209 -2.89 -1.12 17.27
CA ILE A 209 -3.10 -2.01 16.12
C ILE A 209 -4.44 -2.74 16.24
N ASP A 210 -4.72 -3.31 17.41
CA ASP A 210 -5.95 -4.09 17.65
C ASP A 210 -7.20 -3.22 17.52
N ASP A 211 -7.15 -1.99 18.06
CA ASP A 211 -8.24 -1.03 17.95
C ASP A 211 -8.47 -0.63 16.49
N TYR A 212 -7.40 -0.32 15.74
CA TYR A 212 -7.51 0.01 14.32
C TYR A 212 -8.07 -1.15 13.49
N LEU A 213 -7.58 -2.38 13.72
CA LEU A 213 -8.12 -3.56 13.03
C LEU A 213 -9.61 -3.72 13.31
N ARG A 214 -10.03 -3.55 14.57
CA ARG A 214 -11.43 -3.70 14.98
C ARG A 214 -12.35 -2.63 14.38
N THR A 215 -11.87 -1.39 14.25
CA THR A 215 -12.72 -0.26 13.80
C THR A 215 -12.67 -0.01 12.30
N GLU A 216 -11.51 -0.21 11.66
CA GLU A 216 -11.30 0.17 10.26
C GLU A 216 -11.20 -1.03 9.30
N VAL A 217 -10.81 -2.22 9.78
CA VAL A 217 -10.56 -3.38 8.91
C VAL A 217 -11.65 -4.44 9.03
N GLN A 218 -11.87 -4.96 10.24
CA GLN A 218 -12.77 -6.07 10.52
C GLN A 218 -14.26 -5.80 10.18
N PRO A 219 -14.78 -4.56 10.17
CA PRO A 219 -16.14 -4.31 9.68
C PRO A 219 -16.32 -4.63 8.19
N TYR A 220 -15.25 -4.58 7.40
CA TYR A 220 -15.27 -4.86 5.97
C TYR A 220 -14.68 -6.24 5.64
N VAL A 221 -13.73 -6.71 6.45
CA VAL A 221 -13.05 -8.00 6.28
C VAL A 221 -12.97 -8.72 7.64
N PRO A 222 -14.05 -9.39 8.08
CA PRO A 222 -14.19 -9.90 9.45
C PRO A 222 -13.16 -10.95 9.87
N ASP A 223 -12.60 -11.66 8.90
CA ASP A 223 -11.63 -12.74 9.06
C ASP A 223 -10.18 -12.26 8.94
N ALA A 224 -9.96 -10.95 8.78
CA ALA A 224 -8.62 -10.38 8.71
C ALA A 224 -7.90 -10.37 10.05
N TRP A 225 -6.60 -10.63 10.02
CA TRP A 225 -5.71 -10.50 11.17
C TRP A 225 -4.40 -9.82 10.77
N GLN A 226 -3.66 -9.34 11.77
CA GLN A 226 -2.34 -8.77 11.55
C GLN A 226 -1.23 -9.79 11.81
N ASP A 227 -0.13 -9.69 11.06
CA ASP A 227 1.11 -10.41 11.32
C ASP A 227 2.11 -9.51 12.09
N PRO A 228 2.35 -9.76 13.40
CA PRO A 228 3.26 -8.95 14.22
C PRO A 228 4.69 -8.94 13.69
N SER A 229 5.13 -10.05 13.09
CA SER A 229 6.51 -10.20 12.61
C SER A 229 6.83 -9.30 11.41
N LYS A 230 5.80 -8.79 10.72
CA LYS A 230 5.92 -7.93 9.54
C LYS A 230 5.65 -6.46 9.81
N THR A 231 5.30 -6.10 11.05
CA THR A 231 4.99 -4.71 11.41
C THR A 231 6.24 -3.87 11.46
N LYS A 232 6.17 -2.65 10.91
CA LYS A 232 7.29 -1.72 10.86
C LYS A 232 6.85 -0.32 11.24
N ILE A 233 7.71 0.41 11.95
CA ILE A 233 7.52 1.84 12.17
C ILE A 233 8.00 2.61 10.94
N GLY A 234 7.10 3.34 10.31
CA GLY A 234 7.37 4.26 9.20
C GLY A 234 7.23 5.71 9.62
N TYR A 235 7.83 6.61 8.85
CA TYR A 235 7.63 8.06 8.97
C TYR A 235 7.39 8.67 7.59
N GLU A 236 6.41 9.56 7.48
CA GLU A 236 6.10 10.28 6.26
C GLU A 236 5.81 11.75 6.59
N ILE A 237 6.39 12.68 5.81
CA ILE A 237 6.15 14.12 5.96
C ILE A 237 5.36 14.62 4.73
N PRO A 238 4.02 14.64 4.76
CA PRO A 238 3.21 15.09 3.64
C PRO A 238 3.17 16.62 3.61
N LEU A 239 4.23 17.26 3.11
CA LEU A 239 4.37 18.72 3.05
C LEU A 239 3.16 19.40 2.38
N THR A 240 2.63 18.81 1.31
CA THR A 240 1.43 19.31 0.62
C THR A 240 0.22 19.33 1.53
N ARG A 241 -0.05 18.26 2.29
CA ARG A 241 -1.16 18.20 3.25
C ARG A 241 -1.07 19.30 4.31
N HIS A 242 0.14 19.58 4.79
CA HIS A 242 0.32 20.58 5.85
C HIS A 242 0.29 22.02 5.34
N PHE A 243 0.75 22.30 4.13
CA PHE A 243 0.79 23.68 3.59
C PHE A 243 -0.19 23.91 2.45
N TYR A 244 -1.15 23.01 2.26
CA TYR A 244 -2.27 23.23 1.35
C TYR A 244 -3.19 24.28 1.96
N THR A 245 -3.39 25.36 1.20
CA THR A 245 -4.42 26.35 1.47
C THR A 245 -5.48 26.14 0.41
N HIS A 246 -6.71 25.85 0.83
CA HIS A 246 -7.83 25.71 -0.10
C HIS A 246 -8.06 27.05 -0.80
N THR A 247 -7.84 27.08 -2.11
CA THR A 247 -8.22 28.22 -2.94
C THR A 247 -9.64 27.99 -3.43
N PRO A 248 -10.64 28.73 -2.92
CA PRO A 248 -12.00 28.59 -3.43
C PRO A 248 -12.03 28.92 -4.93
N PRO A 249 -12.92 28.28 -5.70
CA PRO A 249 -13.12 28.66 -7.09
C PRO A 249 -13.54 30.13 -7.16
N ARG A 250 -13.16 30.81 -8.27
CA ARG A 250 -13.62 32.18 -8.56
C ARG A 250 -15.15 32.22 -8.56
N SER A 251 -15.74 33.35 -8.17
CA SER A 251 -17.19 33.45 -8.09
C SER A 251 -17.81 33.41 -9.49
N LEU A 252 -19.03 32.85 -9.60
CA LEU A 252 -19.77 32.85 -10.88
C LEU A 252 -20.01 34.26 -11.41
N HIS A 253 -20.22 35.23 -10.51
CA HIS A 253 -20.42 36.63 -10.89
C HIS A 253 -19.21 37.25 -11.58
N GLU A 254 -18.00 36.96 -11.10
CA GLU A 254 -16.75 37.40 -11.73
C GLU A 254 -16.57 36.75 -13.10
N ILE A 255 -16.89 35.45 -13.23
CA ILE A 255 -16.84 34.72 -14.50
C ILE A 255 -17.80 35.36 -15.51
N ASP A 256 -19.04 35.64 -15.11
CA ASP A 256 -20.04 36.28 -15.97
C ASP A 256 -19.62 37.69 -16.41
N ALA A 257 -19.02 38.48 -15.52
CA ALA A 257 -18.53 39.81 -15.83
C ALA A 257 -17.36 39.76 -16.83
N GLU A 258 -16.42 38.83 -16.63
CA GLU A 258 -15.29 38.62 -17.53
C GLU A 258 -15.75 38.16 -18.92
N ILE A 259 -16.70 37.22 -18.98
CA ILE A 259 -17.30 36.76 -20.25
C ILE A 259 -17.95 37.93 -20.99
N LYS A 260 -18.70 38.79 -20.30
CA LYS A 260 -19.34 39.97 -20.92
C LYS A 260 -18.31 40.98 -21.42
N ASN A 261 -17.23 41.19 -20.68
CA ASN A 261 -16.14 42.07 -21.11
C ASN A 261 -15.44 41.50 -22.35
N LEU A 262 -15.10 40.21 -22.34
CA LEU A 262 -14.51 39.53 -23.51
C LEU A 262 -15.45 39.57 -24.73
N ASP A 263 -16.75 39.34 -24.56
CA ASP A 263 -17.74 39.47 -25.66
C ASP A 263 -17.75 40.90 -26.22
N SER A 264 -17.64 41.91 -25.36
CA SER A 264 -17.59 43.31 -25.77
C SER A 264 -16.30 43.63 -26.54
N GLU A 265 -15.15 43.15 -26.06
CA GLU A 265 -13.85 43.31 -26.75
C GLU A 265 -13.85 42.63 -28.12
N ILE A 266 -14.38 41.40 -28.19
CA ILE A 266 -14.49 40.64 -29.45
C ILE A 266 -15.38 41.39 -30.46
N ARG A 267 -16.54 41.89 -30.03
CA ARG A 267 -17.43 42.70 -30.90
C ARG A 267 -16.74 43.96 -31.40
N ALA A 268 -15.99 44.66 -30.55
CA ALA A 268 -15.23 45.84 -30.93
C ALA A 268 -14.14 45.51 -31.98
N LEU A 269 -13.44 44.38 -31.82
CA LEU A 269 -12.44 43.91 -32.77
C LEU A 269 -13.05 43.63 -34.14
N PHE A 270 -14.16 42.88 -34.19
CA PHE A 270 -14.84 42.57 -35.45
C PHE A 270 -15.38 43.82 -36.15
N SER A 271 -15.95 44.77 -35.40
CA SER A 271 -16.43 46.04 -35.97
C SER A 271 -15.31 46.88 -36.59
N ASN A 272 -14.09 46.79 -36.08
CA ASN A 272 -12.92 47.49 -36.62
C ASN A 272 -12.33 46.79 -37.85
N MET A 273 -12.59 45.50 -38.07
CA MET A 273 -12.14 44.75 -39.26
C MET A 273 -13.09 44.88 -40.46
N THR A 274 -14.35 45.26 -40.23
CA THR A 274 -15.36 45.48 -41.28
C THR A 274 -15.41 46.93 -41.80
N LYS A 275 -14.43 47.77 -41.48
CA LYS A 275 -14.21 49.09 -42.08
C LYS A 275 -12.99 49.05 -42.98
#